data_AF-A0A258RCY1-F1
#
_entry.id   AF-A0A258RCY1-F1
#
_cell.length_a   1.000
_cell.length_b   1.000
_cell.length_c   1.000
_cell.angle_alpha   90.00
_cell.angle_beta   90.00
_cell.angle_gamma   90.00
#
_symmetry.space_group_name_H-M   'P 1'
#
loop_
_entity.id
_entity.type
_entity.pdbx_description
1 polymer ?
#
loop_
_entity_poly.entity_id
_entity_poly.type
_entity_poly.pdbx_seq_one_letter_code
_entity_poly.pdbx_strand_id
1 'polypeptide(L)'
;MYVSGSPFREYKPLQPVREMRRNEFCWCTSGKKWKRCHAIREHQVQLPLPVLHSKFYNEAKVTGICFHPDAPEKCSGGAIRAHTIQKRTGLLEIAENGHVLSGRNSNPRTNTDDLQLIGINSASTFRGFCSFHDTITFRAAEIINNPTKLAAFLLSYRASCYEIYMKQVALPTLRFLRDNLDAGRSFDEQAEIQQELNAAIFSMKLGFGEHSRLKV
;
A
#
# COMPACT_ATOMS: atom_id res chain seq x y z
N MET A 1 -32.30 -13.66 8.54
CA MET A 1 -32.20 -12.44 7.71
C MET A 1 -31.03 -12.63 6.77
N TYR A 2 -31.29 -12.81 5.48
CA TYR A 2 -30.23 -12.91 4.48
C TYR A 2 -29.58 -11.54 4.35
N VAL A 3 -28.29 -11.46 4.70
CA VAL A 3 -27.47 -10.31 4.33
C VAL A 3 -27.38 -10.37 2.81
N SER A 4 -28.01 -9.43 2.11
CA SER A 4 -27.84 -9.29 0.67
C SER A 4 -26.35 -9.09 0.42
N GLY A 5 -25.72 -10.08 -0.22
CA GLY A 5 -24.34 -9.97 -0.66
C GLY A 5 -24.22 -8.72 -1.50
N SER A 6 -23.31 -7.82 -1.11
CA SER A 6 -22.97 -6.67 -1.95
C SER A 6 -22.68 -7.20 -3.37
N PRO A 7 -23.30 -6.66 -4.43
CA PRO A 7 -23.05 -7.15 -5.78
C PRO A 7 -21.55 -7.07 -6.03
N PHE A 8 -20.95 -8.20 -6.44
CA PHE A 8 -19.55 -8.27 -6.83
C PHE A 8 -19.30 -7.15 -7.85
N ARG A 9 -18.48 -6.16 -7.48
CA ARG A 9 -18.12 -5.09 -8.39
C ARG A 9 -17.02 -5.61 -9.30
N GLU A 10 -17.33 -5.77 -10.57
CA GLU A 10 -16.38 -6.23 -11.58
C GLU A 10 -15.57 -5.05 -12.15
N TYR A 11 -14.28 -5.28 -12.38
CA TYR A 11 -13.42 -4.32 -13.07
C TYR A 11 -13.75 -4.34 -14.56
N LYS A 12 -14.06 -3.17 -15.13
CA LYS A 12 -14.23 -3.02 -16.58
C LYS A 12 -12.89 -2.63 -17.21
N PRO A 13 -12.32 -3.45 -18.11
CA PRO A 13 -11.08 -3.10 -18.80
C PRO A 13 -11.20 -1.80 -19.59
N LEU A 14 -10.09 -1.06 -19.66
CA LEU A 14 -9.99 0.15 -20.48
C LEU A 14 -10.15 -0.20 -21.96
N GLN A 15 -10.52 0.79 -22.77
CA GLN A 15 -10.52 0.73 -24.23
C GLN A 15 -9.53 1.77 -24.75
N PRO A 16 -8.22 1.44 -24.81
CA PRO A 16 -7.19 2.38 -25.22
C PRO A 16 -7.38 2.79 -26.68
N VAL A 17 -7.21 4.08 -26.96
CA VAL A 17 -7.27 4.63 -28.32
C VAL A 17 -6.11 5.58 -28.54
N ARG A 18 -5.51 5.53 -29.74
CA ARG A 18 -4.36 6.36 -30.09
C ARG A 18 -4.74 7.84 -30.15
N GLU A 19 -5.95 8.13 -30.58
CA GLU A 19 -6.45 9.50 -30.73
C GLU A 19 -7.84 9.67 -30.12
N MET A 20 -8.10 10.86 -29.59
CA MET A 20 -9.40 11.29 -29.05
C MET A 20 -9.62 12.77 -29.34
N ARG A 21 -10.77 13.34 -28.98
CA ARG A 21 -10.90 14.79 -29.07
C ARG A 21 -10.06 15.47 -27.99
N ARG A 22 -9.39 16.55 -28.38
CA ARG A 22 -8.45 17.31 -27.54
C ARG A 22 -8.92 17.57 -26.09
N ASN A 23 -10.20 17.90 -25.90
CA ASN A 23 -10.75 18.27 -24.60
C ASN A 23 -11.57 17.17 -23.89
N GLU A 24 -11.73 16.00 -24.52
CA GLU A 24 -12.38 14.85 -23.87
C GLU A 24 -11.52 14.29 -22.75
N PHE A 25 -12.15 13.60 -21.78
CA PHE A 25 -11.41 12.87 -20.77
C PHE A 25 -10.67 11.70 -21.41
N CYS A 26 -9.44 11.50 -20.95
CA CYS A 26 -8.55 10.50 -21.50
C CYS A 26 -9.10 9.08 -21.28
N TRP A 27 -8.89 8.18 -22.26
CA TRP A 27 -9.30 6.78 -22.21
C TRP A 27 -8.75 6.01 -20.99
N CYS A 28 -7.66 6.49 -20.39
CA CYS A 28 -7.02 5.89 -19.21
C CYS A 28 -7.80 6.12 -17.91
N THR A 29 -8.93 6.86 -17.93
CA THR A 29 -9.78 7.16 -16.77
C THR A 29 -9.08 7.92 -15.62
N SER A 30 -7.95 8.57 -15.91
CA SER A 30 -7.22 9.40 -14.94
C SER A 30 -8.00 10.62 -14.45
N GLY A 31 -9.07 11.01 -15.16
CA GLY A 31 -9.82 12.26 -14.96
C GLY A 31 -9.17 13.47 -15.64
N LYS A 32 -8.04 13.29 -16.33
CA LYS A 32 -7.38 14.36 -17.09
C LYS A 32 -7.94 14.43 -18.51
N LYS A 33 -7.97 15.64 -19.08
CA LYS A 33 -8.28 15.83 -20.53
C LYS A 33 -7.18 15.17 -21.36
N TRP A 34 -7.53 14.54 -22.48
CA TRP A 34 -6.61 13.79 -23.34
C TRP A 34 -5.38 14.61 -23.76
N LYS A 35 -5.56 15.88 -24.13
CA LYS A 35 -4.45 16.81 -24.45
C LYS A 35 -3.42 17.03 -23.33
N ARG A 36 -3.80 16.76 -22.07
CA ARG A 36 -2.95 16.90 -20.87
C ARG A 36 -2.58 15.52 -20.29
N CYS A 37 -2.80 14.46 -21.05
CA CYS A 37 -2.58 13.08 -20.64
C CYS A 37 -1.92 12.33 -21.79
N HIS A 38 -2.61 11.39 -22.45
CA HIS A 38 -2.02 10.51 -23.45
C HIS A 38 -1.71 11.16 -24.82
N ALA A 39 -2.19 12.37 -25.12
CA ALA A 39 -1.85 13.04 -26.38
C ALA A 39 -0.36 13.40 -26.55
N ILE A 40 0.38 13.55 -25.44
CA ILE A 40 1.81 13.92 -25.45
C ILE A 40 2.69 12.89 -24.76
N ARG A 41 2.11 11.78 -24.28
CA ARG A 41 2.74 10.86 -23.30
C ARG A 41 3.96 10.16 -23.87
N GLU A 42 3.88 9.72 -25.12
CA GLU A 42 4.95 9.02 -25.85
C GLU A 42 6.18 9.91 -26.07
N HIS A 43 6.01 11.24 -26.08
CA HIS A 43 7.10 12.21 -26.25
C HIS A 43 7.74 12.66 -24.93
N GLN A 44 7.29 12.12 -23.79
CA GLN A 44 7.84 12.48 -22.47
C GLN A 44 9.10 11.68 -22.17
N VAL A 45 9.87 12.15 -21.19
CA VAL A 45 11.06 11.42 -20.72
C VAL A 45 10.61 10.21 -19.89
N GLN A 46 11.07 9.03 -20.29
CA GLN A 46 10.92 7.81 -19.49
C GLN A 46 11.84 7.88 -18.26
N LEU A 47 11.27 7.67 -17.07
CA LEU A 47 12.02 7.63 -15.82
C LEU A 47 12.13 6.20 -15.29
N PRO A 48 13.29 5.80 -14.73
CA PRO A 48 13.43 4.53 -14.03
C PRO A 48 12.47 4.42 -12.84
N LEU A 49 11.96 3.21 -12.58
CA LEU A 49 11.03 2.95 -11.47
C LEU A 49 11.57 3.41 -10.10
N PRO A 50 12.86 3.20 -9.73
CA PRO A 50 13.40 3.73 -8.48
C PRO A 50 13.32 5.26 -8.35
N VAL A 51 13.45 5.99 -9.47
CA VAL A 51 13.34 7.45 -9.51
C VAL A 51 11.87 7.88 -9.32
N LEU A 52 10.92 7.14 -9.89
CA LEU A 52 9.49 7.39 -9.67
C LEU A 52 9.10 7.13 -8.21
N HIS A 53 9.61 6.06 -7.60
CA HIS A 53 9.38 5.78 -6.19
C HIS A 53 9.93 6.92 -5.31
N SER A 54 11.17 7.35 -5.52
CA SER A 54 11.76 8.42 -4.72
C SER A 54 10.99 9.74 -4.87
N LYS A 55 10.57 10.10 -6.10
CA LYS A 55 9.69 11.25 -6.33
C LYS A 55 8.39 11.17 -5.55
N PHE A 56 7.68 10.04 -5.64
CA PHE A 56 6.43 9.84 -4.90
C PHE A 56 6.64 10.01 -3.39
N TYR A 57 7.64 9.34 -2.81
CA TYR A 57 7.88 9.40 -1.37
C TYR A 57 8.21 10.82 -0.89
N ASN A 58 8.94 11.59 -1.69
CA ASN A 58 9.27 12.98 -1.39
C ASN A 58 8.03 13.90 -1.49
N GLU A 59 7.19 13.72 -2.50
CA GLU A 59 6.00 14.56 -2.73
C GLU A 59 4.83 14.22 -1.81
N ALA A 60 4.59 12.92 -1.59
CA ALA A 60 3.45 12.44 -0.81
C ALA A 60 3.60 12.65 0.70
N LYS A 61 4.81 13.01 1.17
CA LYS A 61 5.14 13.19 2.59
C LYS A 61 4.53 12.09 3.46
N VAL A 62 4.65 10.81 3.06
CA VAL A 62 3.93 9.69 3.68
C VAL A 62 4.10 9.70 5.21
N THR A 63 3.08 10.21 5.90
CA THR A 63 3.09 10.40 7.34
C THR A 63 2.52 9.18 8.04
N GLY A 64 3.01 8.92 9.25
CA GLY A 64 2.39 7.97 10.13
C GLY A 64 1.08 8.47 10.72
N ILE A 65 0.18 7.55 11.05
CA ILE A 65 -1.05 7.79 11.80
C ILE A 65 -1.05 6.87 13.03
N CYS A 66 -1.60 7.31 14.15
CA CYS A 66 -1.80 6.44 15.31
C CYS A 66 -3.22 5.88 15.28
N PHE A 67 -3.38 4.56 15.14
CA PHE A 67 -4.69 3.91 15.08
C PHE A 67 -5.33 3.66 16.44
N HIS A 68 -4.65 3.98 17.54
CA HIS A 68 -5.22 3.87 18.88
C HIS A 68 -6.52 4.70 19.00
N PRO A 69 -7.62 4.15 19.56
CA PRO A 69 -8.90 4.85 19.65
C PRO A 69 -8.82 6.18 20.41
N ASP A 70 -8.02 6.21 21.49
CA ASP A 70 -7.82 7.42 22.31
C ASP A 70 -6.67 8.30 21.81
N ALA A 71 -6.15 8.06 20.59
CA ALA A 71 -5.10 8.92 20.05
C ALA A 71 -5.64 10.34 19.84
N PRO A 72 -5.04 11.37 20.45
CA PRO A 72 -5.37 12.75 20.08
C PRO A 72 -4.97 12.98 18.61
N GLU A 73 -5.56 13.98 17.96
CA GLU A 73 -5.26 14.37 16.57
C GLU A 73 -3.76 14.50 16.28
N LYS A 74 -2.95 14.79 17.32
CA LYS A 74 -1.50 14.74 17.30
C LYS A 74 -0.99 13.93 18.48
N CYS A 75 -0.77 12.62 18.31
CA CYS A 75 0.02 11.88 19.30
C CYS A 75 1.39 12.55 19.40
N SER A 76 1.80 12.92 20.61
CA SER A 76 2.92 13.84 20.91
C SER A 76 4.29 13.44 20.33
N GLY A 77 4.46 12.21 19.87
CA GLY A 77 5.68 11.72 19.21
C GLY A 77 5.52 11.28 17.74
N GLY A 78 4.33 11.39 17.15
CA GLY A 78 4.03 10.83 15.83
C GLY A 78 4.07 9.29 15.79
N ALA A 79 3.57 8.68 14.72
CA ALA A 79 3.62 7.22 14.60
C ALA A 79 5.06 6.76 14.25
N ILE A 80 5.55 5.80 15.02
CA ILE A 80 6.87 5.19 14.86
C ILE A 80 6.79 4.01 13.87
N ARG A 81 7.93 3.42 13.52
CA ARG A 81 7.97 2.12 12.85
C ARG A 81 7.60 1.02 13.87
N ALA A 82 6.31 0.83 14.10
CA ALA A 82 5.77 -0.22 14.95
C ALA A 82 5.86 -1.57 14.22
N HIS A 83 6.18 -2.64 14.95
CA HIS A 83 6.27 -3.98 14.39
C HIS A 83 4.91 -4.70 14.41
N THR A 84 4.48 -5.24 13.29
CA THR A 84 3.31 -6.14 13.19
C THR A 84 3.61 -7.49 13.84
N ILE A 85 4.84 -7.99 13.68
CA ILE A 85 5.36 -9.21 14.35
C ILE A 85 6.41 -8.78 15.36
N GLN A 86 6.25 -9.17 16.62
CA GLN A 86 7.15 -8.77 17.69
C GLN A 86 8.59 -9.16 17.41
N LYS A 87 9.50 -8.23 17.73
CA LYS A 87 10.92 -8.39 17.49
C LYS A 87 11.53 -9.48 18.38
N ARG A 88 11.27 -9.45 19.69
CA ARG A 88 11.96 -10.31 20.67
C ARG A 88 11.46 -11.75 20.71
N THR A 89 10.21 -11.98 20.37
CA THR A 89 9.51 -13.26 20.50
C THR A 89 9.17 -13.90 19.15
N GLY A 90 9.28 -13.16 18.04
CA GLY A 90 9.02 -13.68 16.70
C GLY A 90 10.24 -13.52 15.79
N LEU A 91 10.57 -12.28 15.43
CA LEU A 91 11.62 -12.04 14.42
C LEU A 91 13.01 -12.52 14.84
N LEU A 92 13.39 -12.41 16.13
CA LEU A 92 14.68 -12.90 16.62
C LEU A 92 14.83 -14.42 16.51
N GLU A 93 13.74 -15.19 16.60
CA GLU A 93 13.80 -16.66 16.55
C GLU A 93 14.16 -17.17 15.15
N ILE A 94 13.80 -16.40 14.12
CA ILE A 94 14.04 -16.73 12.71
C ILE A 94 15.15 -15.87 12.07
N ALA A 95 15.84 -15.05 12.86
CA ALA A 95 16.84 -14.12 12.35
C ALA A 95 18.23 -14.76 12.27
N GLU A 96 18.88 -14.60 11.12
CA GLU A 96 20.29 -14.95 10.93
C GLU A 96 21.12 -13.65 10.90
N ASN A 97 22.08 -13.51 11.82
CA ASN A 97 22.92 -12.31 11.94
C ASN A 97 22.10 -10.99 12.00
N GLY A 98 20.94 -11.01 12.66
CA GLY A 98 20.05 -9.85 12.77
C GLY A 98 19.25 -9.51 11.50
N HIS A 99 19.18 -10.42 10.53
CA HIS A 99 18.44 -10.29 9.28
C HIS A 99 17.39 -11.39 9.11
N VAL A 100 16.33 -11.08 8.37
CA VAL A 100 15.29 -12.04 7.95
C VAL A 100 15.03 -11.88 6.45
N LEU A 101 14.52 -12.92 5.80
CA LEU A 101 14.11 -12.87 4.40
C LEU A 101 12.77 -12.14 4.25
N SER A 102 12.64 -11.32 3.19
CA SER A 102 11.42 -10.59 2.88
C SER A 102 11.14 -10.57 1.38
N GLY A 103 9.91 -10.91 1.02
CA GLY A 103 9.37 -10.74 -0.34
C GLY A 103 8.79 -9.36 -0.62
N ARG A 104 8.90 -8.38 0.29
CA ARG A 104 8.24 -7.06 0.16
C ARG A 104 8.72 -6.27 -1.07
N ASN A 105 9.91 -6.58 -1.57
CA ASN A 105 10.53 -5.91 -2.73
C ASN A 105 10.63 -6.84 -3.95
N SER A 106 9.97 -7.99 -3.97
CA SER A 106 9.98 -8.85 -5.15
C SER A 106 9.31 -8.11 -6.32
N ASN A 107 9.94 -8.19 -7.49
CA ASN A 107 9.37 -7.60 -8.69
C ASN A 107 8.33 -8.59 -9.24
N PRO A 108 7.03 -8.27 -9.26
CA PRO A 108 6.00 -9.20 -9.70
C PRO A 108 6.11 -9.57 -11.20
N ARG A 109 6.95 -8.88 -11.97
CA ARG A 109 7.22 -9.17 -13.39
C ARG A 109 8.45 -10.04 -13.62
N THR A 110 9.32 -10.21 -12.62
CA THR A 110 10.37 -11.23 -12.69
C THR A 110 9.84 -12.42 -11.91
N ASN A 111 9.75 -13.58 -12.56
CA ASN A 111 9.32 -14.83 -11.93
C ASN A 111 10.41 -15.38 -10.96
N THR A 112 11.16 -14.47 -10.35
CA THR A 112 12.23 -14.73 -9.39
C THR A 112 11.66 -14.44 -8.02
N ASP A 113 11.56 -15.49 -7.19
CA ASP A 113 11.31 -15.39 -5.75
C ASP A 113 12.53 -14.74 -5.07
N ASP A 114 12.87 -13.51 -5.46
CA ASP A 114 14.01 -12.75 -4.94
C ASP A 114 13.65 -12.24 -3.53
N LEU A 115 13.66 -13.17 -2.59
CA LEU A 115 13.64 -12.85 -1.16
C LEU A 115 14.91 -12.07 -0.83
N GLN A 116 14.73 -10.90 -0.25
CA GLN A 116 15.84 -10.05 0.18
C GLN A 116 16.06 -10.16 1.68
N LEU A 117 17.32 -10.21 2.10
CA LEU A 117 17.67 -10.04 3.50
C LEU A 117 17.38 -8.59 3.92
N ILE A 118 16.56 -8.43 4.96
CA ILE A 118 16.29 -7.15 5.58
C ILE A 118 16.60 -7.23 7.08
N GLY A 119 17.10 -6.13 7.63
CA GLY A 119 17.35 -6.07 9.07
C GLY A 119 16.06 -6.20 9.87
N ILE A 120 16.13 -6.88 11.02
CA ILE A 120 14.98 -7.11 11.91
C ILE A 120 14.26 -5.82 12.36
N ASN A 121 14.94 -4.67 12.36
CA ASN A 121 14.37 -3.35 12.68
C ASN A 121 13.47 -2.78 11.58
N SER A 122 13.57 -3.31 10.36
CA SER A 122 12.77 -2.90 9.20
C SER A 122 11.69 -3.93 8.90
N ALA A 123 11.92 -5.20 9.24
CA ALA A 123 11.00 -6.29 9.02
C ALA A 123 9.68 -6.09 9.76
N SER A 124 8.58 -6.35 9.05
CA SER A 124 7.22 -6.27 9.56
C SER A 124 6.91 -4.92 10.22
N THR A 125 7.47 -3.81 9.74
CA THR A 125 7.20 -2.48 10.31
C THR A 125 6.23 -1.63 9.50
N PHE A 126 5.44 -0.82 10.21
CA PHE A 126 4.53 0.19 9.65
C PHE A 126 4.36 1.37 10.61
N ARG A 127 3.90 2.52 10.08
CA ARG A 127 3.72 3.75 10.86
C ARG A 127 2.28 3.92 11.35
N GLY A 128 1.82 2.94 12.13
CA GLY A 128 0.44 2.87 12.63
C GLY A 128 0.22 3.18 14.10
N PHE A 129 1.28 3.32 14.91
CA PHE A 129 1.16 3.62 16.34
C PHE A 129 2.31 4.52 16.78
N CYS A 130 2.05 5.45 17.72
CA CYS A 130 3.13 6.11 18.44
C CYS A 130 3.69 5.18 19.52
N SER A 131 4.93 5.41 19.97
CA SER A 131 5.63 4.52 20.90
C SER A 131 4.84 4.22 22.17
N PHE A 132 4.13 5.23 22.72
CA PHE A 132 3.31 5.08 23.91
C PHE A 132 2.16 4.08 23.68
N HIS A 133 1.31 4.35 22.68
CA HIS A 133 0.15 3.50 22.38
C HIS A 133 0.54 2.10 21.92
N ASP A 134 1.59 1.94 21.11
CA ASP A 134 2.06 0.59 20.74
C ASP A 134 2.42 -0.23 21.99
N THR A 135 3.13 0.37 22.94
CA THR A 135 3.54 -0.29 24.18
C THR A 135 2.33 -0.66 25.03
N ILE A 136 1.45 0.31 25.34
CA ILE A 136 0.37 0.07 26.31
C ILE A 136 -0.72 -0.86 25.75
N THR A 137 -1.03 -0.77 24.46
CA THR A 137 -2.10 -1.55 23.83
C THR A 137 -1.71 -3.01 23.70
N PHE A 138 -0.48 -3.28 23.26
CA PHE A 138 -0.07 -4.64 22.94
C PHE A 138 0.62 -5.37 24.09
N ARG A 139 0.90 -4.69 25.21
CA ARG A 139 1.56 -5.27 26.40
C ARG A 139 1.05 -6.66 26.79
N ALA A 140 -0.27 -6.84 26.82
CA ALA A 140 -0.89 -8.11 27.21
C ALA A 140 -0.66 -9.23 26.18
N ALA A 141 -0.49 -8.88 24.90
CA ALA A 141 -0.16 -9.82 23.82
C ALA A 141 1.34 -10.13 23.72
N GLU A 142 2.20 -9.42 24.46
CA GLU A 142 3.66 -9.63 24.44
C GLU A 142 4.14 -10.52 25.58
N ILE A 143 3.22 -11.03 26.41
CA ILE A 143 3.53 -11.99 27.46
C ILE A 143 3.81 -13.36 26.82
N ILE A 144 5.05 -13.83 26.95
CA ILE A 144 5.50 -15.12 26.41
C ILE A 144 4.65 -16.26 26.99
N ASN A 145 4.26 -17.23 26.14
CA ASN A 145 3.47 -18.41 26.50
C ASN A 145 2.09 -18.12 27.09
N ASN A 146 1.47 -16.99 26.74
CA ASN A 146 0.15 -16.60 27.24
C ASN A 146 -0.91 -16.46 26.14
N PRO A 147 -1.35 -17.56 25.50
CA PRO A 147 -2.32 -17.55 24.40
C PRO A 147 -3.75 -17.28 24.89
N THR A 148 -4.00 -16.05 25.33
CA THR A 148 -5.33 -15.61 25.78
C THR A 148 -6.18 -15.10 24.61
N LYS A 149 -7.50 -15.11 24.78
CA LYS A 149 -8.44 -14.46 23.84
C LYS A 149 -8.09 -12.98 23.64
N LEU A 150 -7.64 -12.30 24.69
CA LEU A 150 -7.19 -10.90 24.62
C LEU A 150 -5.93 -10.76 23.76
N ALA A 151 -4.93 -11.62 23.95
CA ALA A 151 -3.72 -11.61 23.11
C ALA A 151 -4.04 -11.85 21.64
N ALA A 152 -4.91 -12.82 21.33
CA ALA A 152 -5.37 -13.09 19.98
C ALA A 152 -6.08 -11.86 19.36
N PHE A 153 -7.02 -11.25 20.10
CA PHE A 153 -7.70 -10.03 19.66
C PHE A 153 -6.73 -8.89 19.35
N LEU A 154 -5.78 -8.62 20.25
CA LEU A 154 -4.80 -7.56 20.08
C LEU A 154 -3.90 -7.81 18.86
N LEU A 155 -3.41 -9.03 18.66
CA LEU A 155 -2.62 -9.37 17.47
C LEU A 155 -3.44 -9.20 16.17
N SER A 156 -4.71 -9.62 16.16
CA SER A 156 -5.62 -9.39 15.03
C SER A 156 -5.90 -7.90 14.77
N TYR A 157 -6.04 -7.10 15.83
CA TYR A 157 -6.19 -5.66 15.73
C TYR A 157 -4.94 -5.00 15.14
N ARG A 158 -3.73 -5.40 15.58
CA ARG A 158 -2.45 -4.94 15.02
C ARG A 158 -2.33 -5.25 13.53
N ALA A 159 -2.68 -6.47 13.13
CA ALA A 159 -2.67 -6.91 11.74
C ALA A 159 -3.67 -6.13 10.87
N SER A 160 -4.84 -5.83 11.42
CA SER A 160 -5.87 -5.03 10.74
C SER A 160 -5.40 -3.57 10.55
N CYS A 161 -4.78 -2.97 11.56
CA CYS A 161 -4.17 -1.64 11.46
C CYS A 161 -3.05 -1.61 10.42
N TYR A 162 -2.21 -2.65 10.37
CA TYR A 162 -1.18 -2.80 9.34
C TYR A 162 -1.79 -2.82 7.95
N GLU A 163 -2.83 -3.63 7.74
CA GLU A 163 -3.48 -3.76 6.43
C GLU A 163 -4.13 -2.44 5.98
N ILE A 164 -4.82 -1.75 6.89
CA ILE A 164 -5.40 -0.43 6.62
C ILE A 164 -4.30 0.56 6.21
N TYR A 165 -3.20 0.63 6.97
CA TYR A 165 -2.07 1.49 6.65
C TYR A 165 -1.46 1.17 5.28
N MET A 166 -1.22 -0.11 4.99
CA MET A 166 -0.64 -0.53 3.72
C MET A 166 -1.52 -0.12 2.55
N LYS A 167 -2.85 -0.25 2.66
CA LYS A 167 -3.81 0.23 1.64
C LYS A 167 -3.82 1.76 1.52
N GLN A 168 -3.73 2.49 2.63
CA GLN A 168 -3.64 3.96 2.65
C GLN A 168 -2.40 4.48 1.91
N VAL A 169 -1.27 3.77 2.00
CA VAL A 169 -0.03 4.12 1.29
C VAL A 169 -0.03 3.62 -0.15
N ALA A 170 -0.56 2.42 -0.40
CA ALA A 170 -0.57 1.80 -1.73
C ALA A 170 -1.45 2.58 -2.72
N LEU A 171 -2.63 3.05 -2.33
CA LEU A 171 -3.55 3.74 -3.24
C LEU A 171 -2.95 5.02 -3.87
N PRO A 172 -2.38 5.96 -3.10
CA PRO A 172 -1.69 7.12 -3.67
C PRO A 172 -0.48 6.71 -4.51
N THR A 173 0.27 5.68 -4.09
CA THR A 173 1.44 5.18 -4.86
C THR A 173 1.01 4.67 -6.23
N LEU A 174 -0.03 3.83 -6.30
CA LEU A 174 -0.54 3.28 -7.55
C LEU A 174 -1.10 4.38 -8.47
N ARG A 175 -1.77 5.40 -7.90
CA ARG A 175 -2.23 6.57 -8.69
C ARG A 175 -1.08 7.39 -9.23
N PHE A 176 -0.02 7.57 -8.45
CA PHE A 176 1.19 8.26 -8.91
C PHE A 176 1.86 7.49 -10.05
N LEU A 177 2.01 6.16 -9.90
CA LEU A 177 2.55 5.32 -10.96
C LEU A 177 1.65 5.35 -12.21
N ARG A 178 0.33 5.28 -12.07
CA ARG A 178 -0.62 5.38 -13.19
C ARG A 178 -0.44 6.69 -13.95
N ASP A 179 -0.08 7.77 -13.28
CA ASP A 179 0.03 9.08 -13.91
C ASP A 179 1.39 9.31 -14.61
N ASN A 180 2.42 8.50 -14.29
CA ASN A 180 3.82 8.78 -14.63
C ASN A 180 4.62 7.60 -15.21
N LEU A 181 4.27 6.33 -14.93
CA LEU A 181 5.08 5.15 -15.28
C LEU A 181 5.11 4.87 -16.79
N ASP A 182 4.07 5.29 -17.50
CA ASP A 182 3.89 5.08 -18.93
C ASP A 182 4.42 6.23 -19.80
N ALA A 183 5.05 7.23 -19.18
CA ALA A 183 5.69 8.34 -19.90
C ALA A 183 6.86 7.85 -20.75
N GLY A 184 6.93 8.33 -21.99
CA GLY A 184 7.99 8.02 -22.95
C GLY A 184 7.94 6.60 -23.55
N ARG A 185 6.88 5.84 -23.27
CA ARG A 185 6.70 4.48 -23.78
C ARG A 185 5.86 4.46 -25.05
N SER A 186 5.90 3.35 -25.79
CA SER A 186 5.02 3.14 -26.93
C SER A 186 3.55 3.10 -26.53
N PHE A 187 2.63 3.37 -27.47
CA PHE A 187 1.18 3.26 -27.20
C PHE A 187 0.77 1.90 -26.62
N ASP A 188 1.33 0.80 -27.12
CA ASP A 188 0.96 -0.55 -26.69
C ASP A 188 1.41 -0.81 -25.24
N GLU A 189 2.64 -0.41 -24.89
CA GLU A 189 3.10 -0.43 -23.49
C GLU A 189 2.27 0.48 -22.57
N GLN A 190 1.89 1.68 -23.04
CA GLN A 190 1.02 2.58 -22.29
C GLN A 190 -0.33 1.93 -22.01
N ALA A 191 -0.93 1.27 -23.01
CA ALA A 191 -2.18 0.53 -22.86
C ALA A 191 -2.06 -0.57 -21.80
N GLU A 192 -1.02 -1.41 -21.86
CA GLU A 192 -0.78 -2.48 -20.89
C GLU A 192 -0.59 -1.96 -19.46
N ILE A 193 0.30 -0.97 -19.28
CA ILE A 193 0.57 -0.37 -17.97
C ILE A 193 -0.71 0.25 -17.37
N GLN A 194 -1.48 0.95 -18.19
CA GLN A 194 -2.73 1.55 -17.73
C GLN A 194 -3.77 0.49 -17.35
N GLN A 195 -3.86 -0.64 -18.07
CA GLN A 195 -4.76 -1.72 -17.70
C GLN A 195 -4.41 -2.31 -16.33
N GLU A 196 -3.14 -2.67 -16.13
CA GLU A 196 -2.66 -3.25 -14.88
C GLU A 196 -2.87 -2.30 -13.69
N LEU A 197 -2.47 -1.04 -13.83
CA LEU A 197 -2.55 -0.08 -12.74
C LEU A 197 -3.99 0.31 -12.41
N ASN A 198 -4.88 0.43 -13.40
CA ASN A 198 -6.29 0.71 -13.11
C ASN A 198 -7.00 -0.50 -12.48
N ALA A 199 -6.66 -1.73 -12.90
CA ALA A 199 -7.15 -2.94 -12.24
C ALA A 199 -6.65 -3.02 -10.79
N ALA A 200 -5.35 -2.77 -10.54
CA ALA A 200 -4.78 -2.74 -9.20
C ALA A 200 -5.43 -1.67 -8.31
N ILE A 201 -5.64 -0.46 -8.84
CA ILE A 201 -6.34 0.62 -8.12
C ILE A 201 -7.78 0.22 -7.80
N PHE A 202 -8.48 -0.42 -8.74
CA PHE A 202 -9.85 -0.89 -8.54
C PHE A 202 -9.92 -1.92 -7.41
N SER A 203 -9.09 -2.97 -7.47
CA SER A 203 -9.02 -4.02 -6.44
C SER A 203 -8.66 -3.44 -5.08
N MET A 204 -7.68 -2.53 -5.04
CA MET A 204 -7.26 -1.87 -3.80
C MET A 204 -8.38 -1.01 -3.20
N LYS A 205 -9.17 -0.31 -4.03
CA LYS A 205 -10.35 0.45 -3.57
C LYS A 205 -11.47 -0.45 -3.05
N LEU A 206 -11.69 -1.59 -3.70
CA LEU A 206 -12.69 -2.56 -3.26
C LEU A 206 -12.36 -3.07 -1.86
N GLY A 207 -11.12 -3.56 -1.66
CA GLY A 207 -10.65 -3.99 -0.35
C GLY A 207 -10.63 -2.85 0.67
N PHE A 208 -10.19 -1.65 0.30
CA PHE A 208 -10.19 -0.51 1.24
C PHE A 208 -11.60 -0.11 1.70
N GLY A 209 -12.58 -0.10 0.80
CA GLY A 209 -13.97 0.24 1.12
C GLY A 209 -14.64 -0.75 2.08
N GLU A 210 -14.18 -2.00 2.11
CA GLU A 210 -14.58 -3.00 3.10
C GLU A 210 -13.97 -2.70 4.48
N HIS A 211 -12.69 -2.31 4.52
CA HIS A 211 -12.01 -2.02 5.79
C HIS A 211 -12.32 -0.65 6.38
N SER A 212 -12.63 0.38 5.59
CA SER A 212 -13.00 1.70 6.12
C SER A 212 -14.34 1.71 6.87
N ARG A 213 -15.09 0.61 6.79
CA ARG A 213 -16.32 0.36 7.57
C ARG A 213 -16.04 -0.25 8.94
N LEU A 214 -14.82 -0.76 9.16
CA LEU A 214 -14.34 -1.13 10.49
C LEU A 214 -14.06 0.17 11.25
N LYS A 215 -15.12 0.81 11.76
CA LYS A 215 -14.97 1.75 12.86
C LYS A 215 -14.64 0.89 14.08
N VAL A 216 -13.35 0.73 14.35
CA VAL A 216 -12.84 0.19 15.62
C VAL A 216 -12.70 1.35 16.59
#